data_AF-A0A1F5ZSC0-F1
#
_entry.id   AF-A0A1F5ZSC0-F1
#
_cell.length_a   1.000
_cell.length_b   1.000
_cell.length_c   1.000
_cell.angle_alpha   90.00
_cell.angle_beta   90.00
_cell.angle_gamma   90.00
#
_symmetry.space_group_name_H-M   'P 1'
#
loop_
_entity.id
_entity.type
_entity.pdbx_description
1 polymer ?
#
loop_
_entity_poly.entity_id
_entity_poly.type
_entity_poly.pdbx_seq_one_letter_code
_entity_poly.pdbx_strand_id
1 'polypeptide(L)'
;MISRKVILPALAVIAIGGATVFSITPAHAQNTTSPLSDLVQKIAQKFGLDKNQVQSVFDEYENQRKQTMMQNMQKREEDRLTQLVKDGKITDAQKTLILDKLSVLKSKHKPEDFKNMSQDELKKRFQAEQDEIKAWAQSQNIDPTYLRPGFGMRGIGMHGKGMGWFK
;
A
#
# COMPACT_ATOMS: atom_id res chain seq x y z
N MET A 1 10.76 40.70 -57.78
CA MET A 1 9.45 40.05 -57.91
C MET A 1 9.27 39.07 -56.75
N ILE A 2 8.11 39.18 -56.09
CA ILE A 2 7.44 38.20 -55.21
C ILE A 2 8.01 38.01 -53.80
N SER A 3 7.09 38.24 -52.87
CA SER A 3 7.14 38.27 -51.41
C SER A 3 6.63 36.95 -50.79
N ARG A 4 7.06 36.64 -49.55
CA ARG A 4 6.20 36.46 -48.36
C ARG A 4 6.97 35.84 -47.19
N LYS A 5 6.74 36.40 -46.01
CA LYS A 5 7.10 35.84 -44.69
C LYS A 5 6.27 34.58 -44.42
N VAL A 6 6.90 33.50 -43.95
CA VAL A 6 6.24 32.48 -43.11
C VAL A 6 7.26 31.97 -42.09
N ILE A 7 6.96 32.24 -40.81
CA ILE A 7 7.57 31.64 -39.63
C ILE A 7 6.90 30.28 -39.44
N LEU A 8 7.66 29.19 -39.39
CA LEU A 8 7.21 27.88 -38.92
C LEU A 8 8.37 27.20 -38.16
N PRO A 9 8.33 27.11 -36.82
CA PRO A 9 9.18 26.15 -36.13
C PRO A 9 8.60 24.76 -36.40
N ALA A 10 9.32 23.95 -37.17
CA ALA A 10 9.00 22.55 -37.37
C ALA A 10 9.18 21.80 -36.05
N LEU A 11 8.06 21.34 -35.49
CA LEU A 11 8.00 20.35 -34.42
C LEU A 11 8.76 19.08 -34.87
N ALA A 12 9.94 18.87 -34.29
CA ALA A 12 10.62 17.58 -34.38
C ALA A 12 10.02 16.65 -33.34
N VAL A 13 9.17 15.73 -33.81
CA VAL A 13 8.80 14.50 -33.09
C VAL A 13 9.53 13.35 -33.78
N ILE A 14 10.23 12.53 -32.99
CA ILE A 14 10.49 11.06 -33.09
C ILE A 14 11.54 10.80 -31.96
N ALA A 15 11.16 10.38 -30.75
CA ALA A 15 10.65 9.09 -30.27
C ALA A 15 11.73 8.00 -30.08
N ILE A 16 11.90 7.60 -28.81
CA ILE A 16 11.96 6.22 -28.25
C ILE A 16 13.05 6.11 -27.16
N GLY A 17 12.60 6.18 -25.91
CA GLY A 17 13.35 5.81 -24.71
C GLY A 17 12.33 5.60 -23.60
N GLY A 18 11.92 4.34 -23.42
CA GLY A 18 10.74 3.95 -22.64
C GLY A 18 10.80 4.39 -21.17
N ALA A 19 10.16 5.51 -20.88
CA ALA A 19 9.56 5.78 -19.58
C ALA A 19 8.05 5.89 -19.83
N THR A 20 7.33 4.80 -19.64
CA THR A 20 5.88 4.85 -19.51
C THR A 20 5.57 5.63 -18.24
N VAL A 21 5.45 6.95 -18.38
CA VAL A 21 4.77 7.78 -17.39
C VAL A 21 3.33 7.28 -17.40
N PHE A 22 3.00 6.41 -16.44
CA PHE A 22 1.62 6.08 -16.16
C PHE A 22 0.93 7.40 -15.87
N SER A 23 0.15 7.90 -16.82
CA SER A 23 -0.82 8.96 -16.58
C SER A 23 -1.78 8.42 -15.54
N ILE A 24 -1.58 8.82 -14.29
CA ILE A 24 -2.47 8.50 -13.18
C ILE A 24 -3.71 9.36 -13.41
N THR A 25 -4.66 8.87 -14.19
CA THR A 25 -6.01 9.42 -14.15
C THR A 25 -6.49 9.29 -12.70
N PRO A 26 -6.86 10.39 -12.01
CA PRO A 26 -7.48 10.27 -10.71
C PRO A 26 -8.77 9.46 -10.90
N ALA A 27 -8.78 8.24 -10.38
CA ALA A 27 -10.00 7.46 -10.32
C ALA A 27 -10.91 8.13 -9.30
N HIS A 28 -11.88 8.91 -9.78
CA HIS A 28 -12.94 9.46 -8.94
C HIS A 28 -13.80 8.30 -8.43
N ALA A 29 -13.62 7.91 -7.17
CA ALA A 29 -14.49 6.96 -6.51
C ALA A 29 -15.88 7.61 -6.34
N GLN A 30 -16.85 7.11 -7.11
CA GLN A 30 -18.20 7.63 -7.16
C GLN A 30 -18.95 7.32 -5.85
N ASN A 31 -19.37 8.39 -5.16
CA ASN A 31 -20.32 8.44 -4.03
C ASN A 31 -20.59 7.12 -3.29
N THR A 32 -19.72 6.81 -2.33
CA THR A 32 -20.16 6.22 -1.06
C THR A 32 -20.03 7.31 -0.02
N THR A 33 -21.02 7.49 0.84
CA THR A 33 -21.05 8.53 1.89
C THR A 33 -19.92 8.29 2.89
N SER A 34 -18.70 8.64 2.49
CA SER A 34 -17.52 8.58 3.33
C SER A 34 -17.63 9.72 4.34
N PRO A 35 -17.34 9.51 5.64
CA PRO A 35 -17.28 10.57 6.64
C PRO A 35 -16.40 11.76 6.22
N LEU A 36 -15.41 11.52 5.34
CA LEU A 36 -14.56 12.56 4.77
C LEU A 36 -15.29 13.46 3.77
N SER A 37 -16.29 12.94 3.03
CA SER A 37 -17.09 13.75 2.10
C SER A 37 -17.94 14.79 2.84
N ASP A 38 -18.46 14.45 4.03
CA ASP A 38 -19.21 15.38 4.87
C ASP A 38 -18.28 16.46 5.46
N LEU A 39 -17.06 16.09 5.86
CA LEU A 39 -16.05 17.03 6.32
C LEU A 39 -15.61 18.02 5.22
N VAL A 40 -15.30 17.53 4.02
CA VAL A 40 -14.95 18.35 2.84
C VAL A 40 -16.07 19.35 2.55
N GLN A 41 -17.33 18.90 2.59
CA GLN A 41 -18.48 19.76 2.37
C GLN A 41 -18.63 20.84 3.46
N LYS A 42 -18.48 20.49 4.74
CA LYS A 42 -18.55 21.46 5.85
C LYS A 42 -17.44 22.51 5.77
N ILE A 43 -16.21 22.11 5.41
CA ILE A 43 -15.07 23.03 5.24
C ILE A 43 -15.34 23.98 4.08
N ALA A 44 -15.75 23.44 2.92
CA ALA A 44 -16.10 24.25 1.76
C ALA A 44 -17.17 25.30 2.08
N GLN A 45 -18.25 24.88 2.76
CA GLN A 45 -19.34 25.78 3.15
C GLN A 45 -18.93 26.81 4.21
N LYS A 46 -18.16 26.41 5.23
CA LYS A 46 -17.77 27.29 6.34
C LYS A 46 -16.85 28.44 5.88
N PHE A 47 -15.98 28.16 4.93
CA PHE A 47 -14.97 29.10 4.45
C PHE A 47 -15.26 29.65 3.04
N GLY A 48 -16.38 29.26 2.43
CA GLY A 48 -16.76 29.71 1.08
C GLY A 48 -15.79 29.25 -0.01
N LEU A 49 -15.20 28.06 0.15
CA LEU A 49 -14.24 27.48 -0.80
C LEU A 49 -14.93 26.60 -1.83
N ASP A 50 -14.30 26.43 -2.99
CA ASP A 50 -14.76 25.46 -3.98
C ASP A 50 -14.61 24.03 -3.44
N LYS A 51 -15.71 23.26 -3.50
CA LYS A 51 -15.75 21.89 -2.97
C LYS A 51 -14.75 20.96 -3.67
N ASN A 52 -14.57 21.11 -4.99
CA ASN A 52 -13.68 20.25 -5.75
C ASN A 52 -12.22 20.53 -5.42
N GLN A 53 -11.86 21.80 -5.19
CA GLN A 53 -10.53 22.18 -4.72
C GLN A 53 -10.23 21.62 -3.33
N VAL A 54 -11.19 21.70 -2.40
CA VAL A 54 -11.03 21.10 -1.06
C VAL A 54 -10.89 19.58 -1.18
N GLN A 55 -11.72 18.92 -1.99
CA GLN A 55 -11.61 17.48 -2.24
C GLN A 55 -10.22 17.10 -2.78
N SER A 56 -9.70 17.85 -3.75
CA SER A 56 -8.38 17.60 -4.33
C SER A 56 -7.26 17.64 -3.29
N VAL A 57 -7.30 18.60 -2.35
CA VAL A 57 -6.30 18.70 -1.27
C VAL A 57 -6.38 17.49 -0.32
N PHE A 58 -7.59 17.05 0.01
CA PHE A 58 -7.79 15.85 0.84
C PHE A 58 -7.28 14.59 0.14
N ASP A 59 -7.60 14.41 -1.14
CA ASP A 59 -7.13 13.26 -1.92
C ASP A 59 -5.61 13.24 -2.02
N GLU A 60 -4.98 14.40 -2.24
CA GLU A 60 -3.52 14.54 -2.25
C GLU A 60 -2.91 14.17 -0.90
N TYR A 61 -3.43 14.74 0.19
CA TYR A 61 -2.96 14.45 1.55
C TYR A 61 -3.14 12.98 1.91
N GLU A 62 -4.27 12.37 1.56
CA GLU A 62 -4.49 10.93 1.76
C GLU A 62 -3.43 10.10 1.04
N ASN A 63 -3.13 10.43 -0.21
CA ASN A 63 -2.15 9.71 -1.01
C ASN A 63 -0.74 9.85 -0.42
N GLN A 64 -0.35 11.07 -0.02
CA GLN A 64 0.92 11.33 0.67
C GLN A 64 1.01 10.56 1.99
N ARG A 65 -0.08 10.54 2.77
CA ARG A 65 -0.16 9.80 4.04
C ARG A 65 -0.07 8.30 3.83
N LYS A 66 -0.77 7.74 2.83
CA LYS A 66 -0.69 6.32 2.45
C LYS A 66 0.75 5.95 2.06
N GLN A 67 1.42 6.77 1.26
CA GLN A 67 2.81 6.57 0.86
C GLN A 67 3.76 6.58 2.08
N THR A 68 3.63 7.61 2.93
CA THR A 68 4.43 7.74 4.16
C THR A 68 4.22 6.54 5.09
N MET A 69 2.97 6.11 5.26
CA MET A 69 2.63 4.95 6.07
C MET A 69 3.26 3.67 5.49
N MET A 70 3.18 3.45 4.17
CA MET A 70 3.78 2.29 3.51
C MET A 70 5.31 2.25 3.66
N GLN A 71 5.98 3.40 3.58
CA GLN A 71 7.42 3.50 3.80
C GLN A 71 7.79 3.21 5.26
N ASN A 72 7.06 3.80 6.20
CA ASN A 72 7.27 3.56 7.63
C ASN A 72 7.05 2.09 8.02
N MET A 73 6.08 1.42 7.41
CA MET A 73 5.86 -0.01 7.64
C MET A 73 6.99 -0.86 7.08
N GLN A 74 7.48 -0.57 5.87
CA GLN A 74 8.61 -1.29 5.28
C GLN A 74 9.87 -1.14 6.14
N LYS A 75 10.18 0.10 6.52
CA LYS A 75 11.34 0.38 7.39
C LYS A 75 11.26 -0.35 8.73
N ARG A 76 10.10 -0.34 9.39
CA ARG A 76 9.91 -1.05 10.67
C ARG A 76 10.10 -2.56 10.53
N GLU A 77 9.67 -3.14 9.42
CA GLU A 77 9.85 -4.57 9.16
C GLU A 77 11.33 -4.89 8.90
N GLU A 78 12.02 -4.08 8.09
CA GLU A 78 13.46 -4.22 7.86
C GLU A 78 14.27 -4.09 9.16
N ASP A 79 13.95 -3.10 10.00
CA ASP A 79 14.58 -2.89 11.30
C ASP A 79 14.34 -4.10 12.23
N ARG A 80 13.10 -4.61 12.28
CA ARG A 80 12.74 -5.80 13.05
C ARG A 80 13.54 -7.03 12.60
N LEU A 81 13.58 -7.31 11.30
CA LEU A 81 14.30 -8.47 10.77
C LEU A 81 15.81 -8.32 10.98
N THR A 82 16.35 -7.10 10.87
CA THR A 82 17.75 -6.81 11.19
C THR A 82 18.04 -7.10 12.66
N GLN A 83 17.13 -6.76 13.58
CA GLN A 83 17.28 -7.12 14.98
C GLN A 83 17.23 -8.63 15.20
N LEU A 84 16.36 -9.36 14.49
CA LEU A 84 16.32 -10.83 14.58
C LEU A 84 17.61 -11.49 14.07
N VAL A 85 18.26 -10.91 13.05
CA VAL A 85 19.60 -11.34 12.61
C VAL A 85 20.63 -11.10 13.70
N LYS A 86 20.65 -9.89 14.29
CA LYS A 86 21.57 -9.55 15.39
C LYS A 86 21.37 -10.43 16.62
N ASP A 87 20.12 -10.78 16.93
CA ASP A 87 19.76 -11.71 18.00
C ASP A 87 20.12 -13.18 17.68
N GLY A 88 20.59 -13.47 16.46
CA GLY A 88 20.91 -14.83 16.01
C GLY A 88 19.68 -15.73 15.80
N LYS A 89 18.48 -15.16 15.74
CA LYS A 89 17.22 -15.91 15.58
C LYS A 89 16.94 -16.30 14.14
N ILE A 90 17.47 -15.53 13.19
CA ILE A 90 17.43 -15.80 11.76
C ILE A 90 18.79 -15.44 11.14
N THR A 91 19.08 -15.98 9.95
CA THR A 91 20.26 -15.58 9.17
C THR A 91 19.95 -14.43 8.21
N ASP A 92 20.99 -13.78 7.65
CA ASP A 92 20.82 -12.76 6.60
C ASP A 92 20.10 -13.32 5.35
N ALA A 93 20.37 -14.58 5.00
CA ALA A 93 19.67 -15.27 3.92
C ALA A 93 18.18 -15.44 4.24
N GLN A 94 17.83 -15.83 5.47
CA GLN A 94 16.44 -15.95 5.90
C GLN A 94 15.73 -14.61 5.97
N LYS A 95 16.41 -13.53 6.39
CA LYS A 95 15.87 -12.16 6.33
C LYS A 95 15.44 -11.80 4.91
N THR A 96 16.29 -12.10 3.92
CA THR A 96 16.00 -11.83 2.50
C THR A 96 14.78 -12.62 2.03
N LEU A 97 14.72 -13.92 2.34
CA LEU A 97 13.56 -14.78 2.02
C LEU A 97 12.25 -14.26 2.65
N ILE A 98 12.30 -13.76 3.89
CA ILE A 98 11.13 -13.19 4.56
C ILE A 98 10.68 -11.90 3.87
N LEU A 99 11.61 -10.99 3.54
CA LEU A 99 11.28 -9.74 2.83
C LEU A 99 10.62 -10.03 1.48
N ASP A 100 11.15 -10.99 0.73
CA ASP A 100 10.59 -11.40 -0.55
C ASP A 100 9.18 -11.98 -0.40
N LYS A 101 8.99 -12.89 0.57
CA LYS A 101 7.66 -13.49 0.82
C LYS A 101 6.65 -12.42 1.27
N LEU A 102 7.05 -11.49 2.14
CA LEU A 102 6.18 -10.39 2.58
C LEU A 102 5.79 -9.47 1.41
N SER A 103 6.70 -9.21 0.48
CA SER A 103 6.41 -8.45 -0.75
C SER A 103 5.36 -9.17 -1.61
N VAL A 104 5.52 -10.48 -1.81
CA VAL A 104 4.55 -11.31 -2.52
C VAL A 104 3.18 -11.28 -1.83
N LEU A 105 3.13 -11.47 -0.52
CA LEU A 105 1.87 -11.44 0.25
C LEU A 105 1.19 -10.07 0.15
N LYS A 106 1.94 -8.97 0.26
CA LYS A 106 1.40 -7.61 0.09
C LYS A 106 0.80 -7.41 -1.31
N SER A 107 1.41 -7.98 -2.36
CA SER A 107 0.89 -7.89 -3.72
C SER A 107 -0.36 -8.76 -3.96
N LYS A 108 -0.49 -9.88 -3.23
CA LYS A 108 -1.62 -10.83 -3.28
C LYS A 108 -2.88 -10.28 -2.60
N HIS A 109 -2.73 -9.26 -1.75
CA HIS A 109 -3.80 -8.67 -0.96
C HIS A 109 -4.15 -7.29 -1.44
N LYS A 110 -4.95 -7.22 -2.51
CA LYS A 110 -5.53 -5.94 -2.94
C LYS A 110 -6.83 -5.71 -2.18
N PRO A 111 -7.12 -4.48 -1.72
CA PRO A 111 -8.38 -4.15 -1.06
C PRO A 111 -9.62 -4.58 -1.87
N GLU A 112 -9.50 -4.56 -3.20
CA GLU A 112 -10.53 -4.96 -4.14
C GLU A 112 -10.91 -6.45 -4.04
N ASP A 113 -9.96 -7.31 -3.68
CA ASP A 113 -10.19 -8.75 -3.59
C ASP A 113 -11.09 -9.13 -2.41
N PHE A 114 -11.36 -8.19 -1.50
CA PHE A 114 -12.11 -8.43 -0.27
C PHE A 114 -13.47 -7.74 -0.24
N LYS A 115 -13.77 -6.81 -1.16
CA LYS A 115 -14.98 -5.97 -1.10
C LYS A 115 -16.28 -6.77 -1.10
N ASN A 116 -16.31 -7.94 -1.73
CA ASN A 116 -17.51 -8.74 -1.92
C ASN A 116 -17.47 -10.10 -1.20
N MET A 117 -16.44 -10.36 -0.38
CA MET A 117 -16.32 -11.64 0.33
C MET A 117 -17.12 -11.61 1.63
N SER A 118 -17.88 -12.68 1.89
CA SER A 118 -18.50 -12.91 3.18
C SER A 118 -17.47 -13.14 4.28
N GLN A 119 -17.84 -12.96 5.55
CA GLN A 119 -16.92 -13.21 6.66
C GLN A 119 -16.40 -14.65 6.69
N ASP A 120 -17.21 -15.62 6.30
CA ASP A 120 -16.82 -17.03 6.24
C ASP A 120 -15.83 -17.31 5.10
N GLU A 121 -16.03 -16.69 3.93
CA GLU A 121 -15.07 -16.78 2.82
C GLU A 121 -13.75 -16.09 3.14
N LEU A 122 -13.80 -14.91 3.76
CA LEU A 122 -12.62 -14.22 4.27
C LEU A 122 -11.85 -15.10 5.24
N LYS A 123 -12.53 -15.70 6.22
CA LYS A 123 -11.92 -16.59 7.21
C LYS A 123 -11.27 -17.80 6.54
N LYS A 124 -11.97 -18.47 5.63
CA LYS A 124 -11.42 -19.62 4.89
C LYS A 124 -10.19 -19.24 4.07
N ARG A 125 -10.22 -18.09 3.40
CA ARG A 125 -9.07 -17.58 2.63
C ARG A 125 -7.87 -17.30 3.53
N PHE A 126 -8.07 -16.62 4.66
CA PHE A 126 -6.99 -16.35 5.61
C PHE A 126 -6.45 -17.63 6.26
N GLN A 127 -7.29 -18.62 6.54
CA GLN A 127 -6.84 -19.92 7.05
C GLN A 127 -5.96 -20.65 6.02
N ALA A 128 -6.43 -20.75 4.77
CA ALA A 128 -5.66 -21.38 3.70
C ALA A 128 -4.30 -20.70 3.49
N GLU A 129 -4.27 -19.37 3.61
CA GLU A 129 -3.03 -18.62 3.52
C GLU A 129 -2.12 -18.80 4.74
N GLN A 130 -2.68 -18.87 5.95
CA GLN A 130 -1.89 -19.19 7.15
C GLN A 130 -1.21 -20.54 7.01
N ASP A 131 -1.92 -21.54 6.48
CA ASP A 131 -1.37 -22.86 6.22
C ASP A 131 -0.27 -22.82 5.16
N GLU A 132 -0.47 -22.06 4.06
CA GLU A 132 0.53 -21.83 3.02
C GLU A 132 1.81 -21.19 3.59
N ILE A 133 1.65 -20.14 4.40
CA ILE A 133 2.76 -19.41 5.03
C ILE A 133 3.49 -20.30 6.03
N LYS A 134 2.75 -21.07 6.83
CA LYS A 134 3.32 -21.99 7.82
C LYS A 134 4.15 -23.08 7.13
N ALA A 135 3.61 -23.71 6.08
CA ALA A 135 4.32 -24.73 5.31
C ALA A 135 5.57 -24.15 4.64
N TRP A 136 5.45 -22.97 4.03
CA TRP A 136 6.59 -22.27 3.44
C TRP A 136 7.68 -21.97 4.48
N ALA A 137 7.31 -21.40 5.63
CA ALA A 137 8.25 -21.05 6.68
C ALA A 137 8.99 -22.27 7.22
N GLN A 138 8.27 -23.37 7.46
CA GLN A 138 8.85 -24.66 7.86
C GLN A 138 9.86 -25.18 6.83
N SER A 139 9.55 -25.11 5.53
CA SER A 139 10.47 -25.53 4.46
C SER A 139 11.77 -24.71 4.44
N GLN A 140 11.72 -23.46 4.91
CA GLN A 140 12.87 -22.56 4.96
C GLN A 140 13.54 -22.55 6.34
N ASN A 141 13.10 -23.40 7.28
CA ASN A 141 13.52 -23.40 8.68
C ASN A 141 13.35 -22.03 9.35
N ILE A 142 12.27 -21.33 9.03
CA ILE A 142 11.90 -20.01 9.56
C ILE A 142 10.70 -20.19 10.49
N ASP A 143 10.71 -19.52 11.64
CA ASP A 143 9.54 -19.45 12.50
C ASP A 143 8.41 -18.65 11.78
N PRO A 144 7.22 -19.25 11.54
CA PRO A 144 6.10 -18.56 10.90
C PRO A 144 5.71 -17.23 11.56
N THR A 145 6.00 -17.06 12.86
CA THR A 145 5.74 -15.81 13.59
C THR A 145 6.57 -14.62 13.06
N TYR A 146 7.65 -14.87 12.33
CA TYR A 146 8.44 -13.83 11.68
C TYR A 146 7.78 -13.26 10.42
N LEU A 147 6.83 -13.96 9.81
CA LEU A 147 6.11 -13.51 8.60
C LEU A 147 4.85 -12.68 8.88
N ARG A 148 4.60 -12.27 10.13
CA ARG A 148 3.47 -11.38 10.44
C ARG A 148 3.80 -9.94 10.06
N PRO A 149 3.17 -9.35 9.03
CA PRO A 149 3.29 -7.93 8.77
C PRO A 149 2.66 -7.16 9.94
N GLY A 150 3.48 -6.55 10.80
CA GLY A 150 3.10 -5.47 11.71
C GLY A 150 1.91 -5.66 12.67
N PHE A 151 1.28 -6.84 12.75
CA PHE A 151 0.07 -7.05 13.57
C PHE A 151 0.34 -7.64 14.95
N GLY A 152 1.57 -7.55 15.47
CA GLY A 152 1.83 -7.98 16.85
C GLY A 152 3.28 -8.27 17.13
N MET A 153 4.05 -7.22 17.41
CA MET A 153 5.06 -7.27 18.46
C MET A 153 4.70 -6.17 19.45
N ARG A 154 4.42 -6.60 20.68
CA ARG A 154 4.04 -5.78 21.82
C ARG A 154 5.07 -4.67 22.08
N GLY A 155 4.83 -3.51 21.52
CA GLY A 155 5.14 -2.24 22.14
C GLY A 155 3.83 -1.48 22.28
N ILE A 156 3.46 -1.10 23.51
CA ILE A 156 2.37 -0.16 23.84
C ILE A 156 0.96 -0.78 23.90
N GLY A 157 0.43 -0.91 25.12
CA GLY A 157 -1.00 -0.83 25.45
C GLY A 157 -1.97 -1.76 24.70
N MET A 158 -2.09 -3.02 25.14
CA MET A 158 -3.14 -3.92 24.67
C MET A 158 -4.54 -3.47 25.14
N HIS A 159 -5.39 -3.03 24.21
CA HIS A 159 -6.86 -3.16 24.32
C HIS A 159 -7.46 -3.48 22.94
N GLY A 160 -7.11 -4.65 22.41
CA GLY A 160 -7.79 -5.24 21.27
C GLY A 160 -7.55 -6.74 21.27
N LYS A 161 -8.60 -7.53 21.46
CA LYS A 161 -8.57 -8.99 21.30
C LYS A 161 -8.20 -9.32 19.85
N GLY A 162 -6.92 -9.43 19.57
CA GLY A 162 -6.41 -9.91 18.30
C GLY A 162 -6.66 -11.41 18.18
N MET A 163 -7.47 -11.80 17.20
CA MET A 163 -7.51 -13.18 16.72
C MET A 163 -6.09 -13.54 16.25
N GLY A 164 -5.46 -14.48 16.95
CA GLY A 164 -4.10 -14.93 16.65
C GLY A 164 -4.04 -15.56 15.26
N TRP A 165 -3.11 -15.08 14.43
CA TRP A 165 -2.84 -15.60 13.08
C TRP A 165 -2.10 -16.93 13.09
N PHE A 166 -1.43 -17.25 14.18
CA PHE A 166 -0.81 -18.55 14.42
C PHE A 166 -1.08 -18.85 15.90
N LYS A 167 -1.85 -19.90 16.17
CA LYS A 167 -2.10 -20.41 17.51
C LYS A 167 -1.38 -21.75 17.65
#